data_AF-X1D2X3-F1
#
_entry.id   AF-X1D2X3-F1
#
_cell.length_a   1.000
_cell.length_b   1.000
_cell.length_c   1.000
_cell.angle_alpha   90.00
_cell.angle_beta   90.00
_cell.angle_gamma   90.00
#
_symmetry.space_group_name_H-M   'P 1'
#
loop_
_entity.id
_entity.type
_entity.pdbx_description
1 polymer ?
#
loop_
_entity_poly.entity_id
_entity_poly.type
_entity_poly.pdbx_seq_one_letter_code
_entity_poly.pdbx_strand_id
1 'polypeptide(L)'
;MQRKFIATLLLFCLTAVLLTLGGCATERPQDIGNVCAIFEQKPNWYSDAQRSQRRWGVPTSTLMAIMWQESRFQPTVKPPRER
;
A
#
# COMPACT_ATOMS: atom_id res chain seq x y z
N MET A 1 -32.96 6.35 -34.86
CA MET A 1 -32.56 5.05 -34.27
C MET A 1 -31.04 4.86 -34.21
N GLN A 2 -30.32 5.04 -35.33
CA GLN A 2 -28.86 4.83 -35.45
C GLN A 2 -27.98 5.60 -34.42
N ARG A 3 -28.23 6.90 -34.19
CA ARG A 3 -27.44 7.72 -33.24
C ARG A 3 -27.55 7.26 -31.78
N LYS A 4 -28.73 6.74 -31.38
CA LYS A 4 -28.93 6.20 -30.03
C LYS A 4 -28.16 4.89 -29.84
N PHE A 5 -28.16 4.03 -30.86
CA PHE A 5 -27.39 2.78 -30.87
C PHE A 5 -25.88 3.02 -30.76
N ILE A 6 -25.35 3.96 -31.54
CA ILE A 6 -23.92 4.33 -31.49
C ILE A 6 -23.54 4.90 -30.11
N ALA A 7 -24.40 5.75 -29.52
CA ALA A 7 -24.17 6.32 -28.21
C ALA A 7 -24.15 5.25 -27.09
N THR A 8 -25.09 4.29 -27.12
CA THR A 8 -25.12 3.18 -26.13
C THR A 8 -23.89 2.28 -26.27
N LEU A 9 -23.43 2.04 -27.50
CA LEU A 9 -22.27 1.18 -27.77
C LEU A 9 -20.95 1.86 -27.35
N LEU A 10 -20.84 3.18 -27.56
CA LEU A 10 -19.72 3.99 -27.05
C LEU A 10 -19.70 4.04 -25.52
N LEU A 11 -20.87 4.19 -24.88
CA LEU A 11 -20.97 4.19 -23.42
C LEU A 11 -20.51 2.84 -22.84
N PHE A 12 -20.91 1.73 -23.47
CA PHE A 12 -20.50 0.38 -23.08
C PHE A 12 -18.98 0.17 -23.23
N CYS A 13 -18.39 0.60 -24.35
CA CYS A 13 -16.94 0.57 -24.54
C CYS A 13 -16.21 1.41 -23.49
N LEU A 14 -16.70 2.61 -23.17
CA LEU A 14 -16.09 3.47 -22.15
C LEU A 14 -16.09 2.80 -20.77
N THR A 15 -17.22 2.18 -20.38
CA THR A 15 -17.30 1.45 -19.12
C THR A 15 -16.38 0.22 -19.08
N ALA A 16 -16.23 -0.49 -20.19
CA ALA A 16 -15.33 -1.63 -20.29
C ALA A 16 -13.86 -1.20 -20.15
N VAL A 17 -13.47 -0.05 -20.73
CA VAL A 17 -12.12 0.52 -20.58
C VAL A 17 -11.88 1.00 -19.14
N LEU A 18 -12.87 1.58 -18.47
CA LEU A 18 -12.72 2.01 -17.08
C LEU A 18 -12.50 0.85 -16.10
N LEU A 19 -13.13 -0.30 -16.36
CA LEU A 19 -12.97 -1.50 -15.54
C LEU A 19 -11.54 -2.10 -15.60
N THR A 20 -10.78 -1.84 -16.65
CA THR A 20 -9.40 -2.32 -16.77
C THR A 20 -8.37 -1.42 -16.11
N LEU A 21 -8.75 -0.23 -15.65
CA LEU A 21 -7.85 0.75 -14.99
C LEU A 21 -7.66 0.51 -13.47
N GLY A 22 -8.06 -0.65 -12.94
CA GLY A 22 -7.87 -0.98 -11.53
C GLY A 22 -6.40 -1.09 -11.14
N GLY A 23 -5.94 -0.30 -10.16
CA GLY A 23 -4.61 -0.38 -9.58
C GLY A 23 -4.58 -1.07 -8.22
N CYS A 24 -3.49 -1.80 -7.91
CA CYS A 24 -3.26 -2.34 -6.56
C CYS A 24 -2.65 -1.26 -5.66
N ALA A 25 -3.38 -0.87 -4.61
CA ALA A 25 -2.84 -0.07 -3.52
C ALA A 25 -2.49 -0.97 -2.34
N THR A 26 -1.27 -0.83 -1.80
CA THR A 26 -0.90 -1.55 -0.57
C THR A 26 -1.58 -0.88 0.62
N GLU A 27 -2.56 -1.57 1.20
CA GLU A 27 -3.23 -1.11 2.42
C GLU A 27 -2.27 -1.13 3.62
N ARG A 28 -2.36 -0.09 4.44
CA ARG A 28 -1.66 0.02 5.72
C ARG A 28 -2.09 -1.10 6.68
N PRO A 29 -1.21 -1.61 7.55
CA PRO A 29 -1.62 -2.56 8.58
C PRO A 29 -2.69 -1.99 9.52
N GLN A 30 -3.61 -2.83 9.98
CA GLN A 30 -4.76 -2.40 10.78
C GLN A 30 -4.37 -2.15 12.25
N ASP A 31 -3.73 -3.13 12.89
CA ASP A 31 -3.19 -2.98 14.23
C ASP A 31 -1.69 -2.66 14.19
N ILE A 32 -1.38 -1.38 14.12
CA ILE A 32 -0.01 -0.87 14.08
C ILE A 32 0.68 -0.85 15.45
N GLY A 33 -0.05 -1.13 16.54
CA GLY A 33 0.49 -1.17 17.91
C GLY A 33 1.10 -2.51 18.26
N ASN A 34 0.78 -3.56 17.48
CA ASN A 34 1.24 -4.92 17.68
C ASN A 34 2.04 -5.41 16.46
N VAL A 35 3.36 -5.52 16.62
CA VAL A 35 4.24 -5.96 15.52
C VAL A 35 3.95 -7.39 15.04
N CYS A 36 3.46 -8.26 15.92
CA CYS A 36 3.06 -9.62 15.55
C CYS A 36 1.84 -9.60 14.62
N ALA A 37 0.84 -8.78 14.94
CA ALA A 37 -0.35 -8.60 14.09
C ALA A 37 0.02 -8.02 12.70
N ILE A 38 0.99 -7.11 12.64
CA ILE A 38 1.53 -6.61 11.36
C ILE A 38 2.12 -7.75 10.53
N PHE A 39 2.92 -8.64 11.13
CA PHE A 39 3.52 -9.76 10.41
C PHE A 39 2.51 -10.83 10.02
N GLU A 40 1.48 -11.08 10.82
CA GLU A 40 0.37 -11.95 10.46
C GLU A 40 -0.41 -11.40 9.26
N GLN A 41 -0.68 -10.09 9.25
CA GLN A 41 -1.40 -9.45 8.15
C GLN A 41 -0.53 -9.28 6.89
N LYS A 42 0.77 -9.04 7.06
CA LYS A 42 1.73 -8.76 5.98
C LYS A 42 2.96 -9.67 6.12
N PRO A 43 2.87 -10.97 5.82
CA PRO A 43 3.93 -11.96 6.08
C PRO A 43 5.26 -11.64 5.37
N ASN A 44 5.21 -11.03 4.19
CA ASN A 44 6.42 -10.62 3.46
C ASN A 44 7.27 -9.62 4.28
N TRP A 45 6.64 -8.78 5.10
CA TRP A 45 7.34 -7.79 5.92
C TRP A 45 8.27 -8.42 6.93
N TYR A 46 7.92 -9.59 7.48
CA TYR A 46 8.81 -10.30 8.39
C TYR A 46 10.09 -10.74 7.67
N SER A 47 9.94 -11.27 6.45
CA SER A 47 11.08 -11.69 5.63
C SER A 47 11.98 -10.49 5.24
N ASP A 48 11.38 -9.32 4.96
CA ASP A 48 12.09 -8.09 4.61
C ASP A 48 12.80 -7.47 5.81
N ALA A 49 12.15 -7.47 6.98
CA ALA A 49 12.75 -7.00 8.22
C ALA A 49 13.94 -7.90 8.64
N GLN A 50 13.80 -9.22 8.53
CA GLN A 50 14.93 -10.14 8.77
C GLN A 50 16.07 -9.93 7.77
N ARG A 51 15.76 -9.69 6.49
CA ARG A 51 16.77 -9.41 5.46
C ARG A 51 17.53 -8.13 5.80
N SER A 52 16.82 -7.10 6.27
CA SER A 52 17.40 -5.84 6.73
C SER A 52 18.27 -6.03 7.97
N GLN A 53 17.81 -6.83 8.94
CA GLN A 53 18.60 -7.21 10.12
C GLN A 53 19.89 -7.94 9.73
N ARG A 54 19.84 -8.94 8.84
CA ARG A 54 21.03 -9.66 8.37
C ARG A 54 22.03 -8.76 7.65
N ARG A 55 21.54 -7.77 6.91
CA ARG A 55 22.38 -6.83 6.15
C ARG A 55 23.04 -5.78 7.04
N TRP A 56 22.31 -5.25 8.03
CA TRP A 56 22.72 -4.06 8.78
C TRP A 56 22.98 -4.31 10.27
N GLY A 57 22.70 -5.49 10.79
CA GLY A 57 22.88 -5.85 12.20
C GLY A 57 21.86 -5.23 13.17
N VAL A 58 20.91 -4.44 12.67
CA VAL A 58 19.88 -3.80 13.51
C VAL A 58 18.76 -4.80 13.82
N PRO A 59 18.34 -4.97 15.09
CA PRO A 59 17.26 -5.87 15.44
C PRO A 59 15.95 -5.54 14.70
N THR A 60 15.21 -6.58 14.29
CA THR A 60 13.90 -6.43 13.62
C THR A 60 12.95 -5.53 14.41
N SER A 61 12.89 -5.67 15.74
CA SER A 61 12.06 -4.82 16.60
C SER A 61 12.43 -3.34 16.50
N THR A 62 13.72 -3.01 16.47
CA THR A 62 14.21 -1.64 16.33
C THR A 62 13.84 -1.05 14.96
N LEU A 63 14.02 -1.82 13.87
CA LEU A 63 13.60 -1.39 12.53
C LEU A 63 12.09 -1.09 12.48
N MET A 64 11.28 -1.97 13.05
CA MET A 64 9.83 -1.79 13.12
C MET A 64 9.43 -0.60 14.01
N ALA A 65 10.16 -0.34 15.10
CA ALA A 65 9.94 0.83 15.96
C ALA A 65 10.24 2.14 15.22
N ILE A 66 11.29 2.20 14.41
CA ILE A 66 11.59 3.36 13.55
C ILE A 66 10.46 3.56 12.54
N MET A 67 10.03 2.50 11.86
CA MET A 67 8.91 2.57 10.92
C MET A 67 7.62 3.08 11.59
N TRP A 68 7.37 2.64 12.82
CA TRP A 68 6.26 3.12 13.63
C TRP A 68 6.41 4.61 13.95
N GLN A 69 7.58 5.07 14.40
CA GLN A 69 7.81 6.46 14.81
C GLN A 69 7.77 7.44 13.64
N GLU A 70 8.46 7.12 12.55
CA GLU A 70 8.66 8.04 11.43
C GLU A 70 7.43 8.14 10.52
N SER A 71 6.73 7.02 10.32
CA SER A 71 5.65 6.97 9.34
C SER A 71 4.39 6.27 9.79
N ARG A 72 4.43 5.64 10.97
CA ARG A 72 3.39 4.73 11.43
C ARG A 72 3.05 3.66 10.38
N PHE A 73 3.98 3.26 9.52
CA PHE A 73 3.74 2.34 8.39
C PHE A 73 2.95 2.92 7.20
N GLN A 74 2.93 4.25 7.02
CA GLN A 74 2.44 4.91 5.81
C GLN A 74 3.61 5.24 4.86
N PRO A 75 3.71 4.60 3.68
CA PRO A 75 4.88 4.75 2.80
C PRO A 75 5.02 6.13 2.15
N THR A 76 3.94 6.91 2.06
CA THR A 76 3.91 8.21 1.37
C THR A 76 3.73 9.39 2.32
N VAL A 77 3.89 9.19 3.63
CA VAL A 77 3.77 10.29 4.60
C VAL A 77 4.91 11.29 4.42
N LYS A 78 4.62 12.57 4.62
CA LYS A 78 5.61 13.66 4.52
C LYS A 78 5.54 14.50 5.80
N PRO A 79 6.67 14.87 6.41
CA PRO A 79 6.66 15.79 7.53
C PRO A 79 6.17 17.18 7.10
N PRO A 80 5.56 17.97 8.00
CA PRO A 80 5.26 19.37 7.75
C PRO A 80 6.53 20.13 7.34
N ARG A 81 6.41 21.02 6.37
CA ARG A 81 7.51 21.91 5.95
C ARG A 81 7.06 23.35 6.17
N GLU A 82 7.82 24.09 6.97
CA GLU A 82 7.72 25.55 7.00
C GLU A 82 8.40 26.11 5.73
N ARG A 83 7.89 27.22 5.21
CA ARG A 83 8.47 27.90 4.05
C ARG A 83 9.55 28.88 4.48
#